data_AF-A0A6V8DUS1-F1
#
_entry.id   AF-A0A6V8DUS1-F1
#
_cell.length_a   1.000
_cell.length_b   1.000
_cell.length_c   1.000
_cell.angle_alpha   90.00
_cell.angle_beta   90.00
_cell.angle_gamma   90.00
#
_symmetry.space_group_name_H-M   'P 1'
#
loop_
_entity.id
_entity.type
_entity.pdbx_description
1 polymer ?
#
loop_
_entity_poly.entity_id
_entity_poly.type
_entity_poly.pdbx_seq_one_letter_code
_entity_poly.pdbx_strand_id
1 'polypeptide(L)' 'PASPGFYNHPKSIDDMVDFVVARILDHIGLDHDVGTRWTGEELP' A
#
# COMPACT_ATOMS: atom_id res chain seq x y z
N PRO A 1 3.57 7.99 10.10
CA PRO A 1 4.95 8.12 9.57
C PRO A 1 5.03 7.67 8.10
N ALA A 2 5.69 8.44 7.23
CA ALA A 2 5.92 8.09 5.83
C ALA A 2 7.10 7.10 5.72
N SER A 3 6.89 5.89 6.23
CA SER A 3 7.87 4.80 6.21
C SER A 3 7.27 3.63 5.43
N PRO A 4 7.45 3.58 4.09
CA PRO A 4 6.84 2.54 3.26
C PRO A 4 7.40 1.15 3.62
N GLY A 5 6.51 0.17 3.74
CA GLY A 5 6.91 -1.22 3.95
C GLY A 5 7.47 -1.82 2.66
N PHE A 6 8.68 -2.36 2.69
CA PHE A 6 9.35 -2.92 1.49
C PHE A 6 8.83 -4.31 1.08
N TYR A 7 7.89 -4.89 1.82
CA TYR A 7 7.32 -6.23 1.55
C TYR A 7 6.60 -6.33 0.19
N ASN A 8 6.19 -5.20 -0.39
CA ASN A 8 5.52 -5.14 -1.69
C ASN A 8 6.49 -4.92 -2.87
N HIS A 9 7.82 -4.94 -2.64
CA HIS A 9 8.85 -4.78 -3.68
C HIS A 9 8.55 -3.65 -4.70
N PRO A 10 8.37 -2.39 -4.26
CA PRO A 10 8.02 -1.28 -5.14
C PRO A 10 9.04 -1.13 -6.29
N LYS A 11 8.55 -0.93 -7.51
CA LYS A 11 9.35 -0.79 -8.74
C LYS A 11 9.53 0.67 -9.14
N SER A 12 8.75 1.57 -8.55
CA SER A 12 8.69 3.00 -8.87
C SER A 12 8.47 3.84 -7.61
N ILE A 13 8.64 5.17 -7.76
CA ILE A 13 8.31 6.13 -6.70
C ILE A 13 6.79 6.17 -6.48
N ASP A 14 6.01 6.05 -7.55
CA ASP A 14 4.55 5.99 -7.49
C ASP A 14 4.07 4.85 -6.59
N ASP A 15 4.70 3.67 -6.63
CA ASP A 15 4.34 2.54 -5.75
C ASP A 15 4.50 2.86 -4.26
N MET A 16 5.50 3.69 -3.91
CA MET A 16 5.72 4.13 -2.53
C MET A 16 4.70 5.19 -2.11
N VAL A 17 4.30 6.07 -3.03
CA VAL A 17 3.26 7.07 -2.81
C VAL A 17 1.91 6.37 -2.60
N ASP A 18 1.57 5.42 -3.45
CA ASP A 18 0.34 4.63 -3.36
C ASP A 18 0.22 3.89 -2.02
N PHE A 19 1.33 3.35 -1.49
CA PHE A 19 1.34 2.72 -0.18
C PHE A 19 0.95 3.69 0.95
N VAL A 20 1.45 4.93 0.92
CA VAL A 20 1.14 5.94 1.94
C VAL A 20 -0.30 6.43 1.79
N VAL A 21 -0.75 6.66 0.55
CA VAL A 21 -2.13 7.07 0.25
C VAL A 21 -3.13 6.01 0.73
N ALA A 22 -2.91 4.74 0.38
CA ALA A 22 -3.73 3.62 0.83
C ALA A 22 -3.90 3.59 2.36
N ARG A 23 -2.80 3.78 3.11
CA ARG A 23 -2.85 3.81 4.58
C ARG A 23 -3.64 4.98 5.15
N ILE A 24 -3.62 6.14 4.50
CA ILE A 24 -4.41 7.29 4.92
C ILE A 24 -5.89 7.05 4.66
N LEU A 25 -6.23 6.53 3.47
CA LEU A 25 -7.61 6.22 3.08
C LEU A 25 -8.25 5.17 4.00
N ASP A 26 -7.51 4.12 4.36
CA ASP A 26 -7.94 3.14 5.35
C ASP A 26 -8.22 3.79 6.73
N HIS A 27 -7.37 4.72 7.15
CA HIS A 27 -7.50 5.34 8.48
C HIS A 27 -8.73 6.24 8.58
N ILE A 28 -9.16 6.84 7.47
CA ILE A 28 -10.38 7.65 7.41
C ILE A 28 -11.63 6.83 7.04
N GLY A 29 -11.49 5.52 6.86
CA GLY A 29 -12.58 4.59 6.56
C GLY A 29 -13.17 4.75 5.15
N LEU A 30 -12.38 5.23 4.20
CA LEU A 30 -12.80 5.39 2.81
C LEU A 30 -12.42 4.14 2.00
N ASP A 31 -13.39 3.55 1.30
CA ASP A 31 -13.13 2.38 0.46
C ASP A 31 -12.36 2.78 -0.82
N HIS A 32 -11.32 2.04 -1.15
CA HIS A 32 -10.42 2.38 -2.25
C HIS A 32 -9.73 1.15 -2.86
N ASP A 33 -9.38 1.26 -4.14
CA ASP A 33 -8.61 0.26 -4.88
C ASP A 33 -7.13 0.66 -5.05
N VAL A 34 -6.69 1.74 -4.38
CA VAL A 34 -5.30 2.22 -4.42
C VAL A 34 -4.39 1.32 -3.61
N GLY A 35 -3.36 0.76 -4.26
CA GLY A 35 -2.34 -0.09 -3.64
C GLY A 35 -2.80 -1.53 -3.33
N THR A 36 -1.85 -2.45 -3.23
CA THR A 36 -2.13 -3.85 -2.89
C THR A 36 -2.31 -4.01 -1.39
N ARG A 37 -3.51 -4.43 -0.95
CA ARG A 37 -3.74 -4.87 0.43
C ARG A 37 -3.02 -6.20 0.66
N TRP A 38 -2.37 -6.33 1.82
CA TRP A 38 -1.79 -7.60 2.24
C TRP A 38 -2.92 -8.60 2.52
N THR A 39 -3.05 -9.63 1.68
CA THR A 39 -4.04 -10.70 1.85
C THR A 39 -3.49 -11.90 2.63
N GLY A 40 -2.18 -11.93 2.89
CA GLY A 40 -1.51 -13.07 3.54
C GLY A 40 -1.29 -14.28 2.62
N GLU A 41 -1.70 -14.20 1.35
CA GLU A 41 -1.36 -15.19 0.33
C GLU A 41 -0.01 -14.85 -0.28
N GLU A 42 0.96 -15.76 -0.15
CA GLU A 42 2.21 -15.70 -0.92
C GLU A 42 1.85 -15.97 -2.39
N LEU A 43 2.12 -14.98 -3.26
CA LEU A 43 2.03 -15.19 -4.71
C LEU A 43 3.03 -16.31 -5.09
N PRO A 44 2.60 -17.34 -5.85
CA PRO A 44 3.48 -18.43 -6.27
C PRO A 44 4.61 -17.99 -7.20
#